data_AF-A0A9R1PIQ4-F1
#
_entry.id   AF-A0A9R1PIQ4-F1
#
_cell.length_a   1.000
_cell.length_b   1.000
_cell.length_c   1.000
_cell.angle_alpha   90.00
_cell.angle_beta   90.00
_cell.angle_gamma   90.00
#
_symmetry.space_group_name_H-M   'P 1'
#
loop_
_entity.id
_entity.type
_entity.pdbx_description
1 polymer ?
#
loop_
_entity_poly.entity_id
_entity_poly.type
_entity_poly.pdbx_seq_one_letter_code
_entity_poly.pdbx_strand_id
1 'polypeptide(L)'
;MPMGSAGYVDLSRHVVSVELGHNLQFVIQAYSQSGAIARQSRLTFRTKYCNISQGICEIGDSKVEITVAWSQLIKNKMEIL
;
A
#
# COMPACT_ATOMS: atom_id res chain seq x y z
N MET A 1 -12.64 9.31 5.36
CA MET A 1 -12.46 8.96 3.94
C MET A 1 -13.74 8.28 3.49
N PRO A 2 -14.38 8.72 2.40
CA PRO A 2 -15.51 7.96 1.86
C PRO A 2 -15.00 6.60 1.36
N MET A 3 -15.63 5.53 1.83
CA MET A 3 -15.47 4.20 1.23
C MET A 3 -16.07 4.29 -0.18
N GLY A 4 -15.30 3.91 -1.20
CA GLY A 4 -15.81 3.82 -2.56
C GLY A 4 -16.98 2.85 -2.66
N SER A 5 -17.74 2.93 -3.75
CA SER A 5 -18.98 2.16 -3.98
C SER A 5 -18.83 0.64 -3.89
N ALA A 6 -17.61 0.12 -3.96
CA ALA A 6 -17.30 -1.31 -3.89
C ALA A 6 -16.46 -1.72 -2.67
N GLY A 7 -16.35 -0.85 -1.65
CA GLY A 7 -15.62 -1.15 -0.43
C GLY A 7 -14.10 -0.90 -0.48
N TYR A 8 -13.62 -0.30 -1.57
CA TYR A 8 -12.24 0.14 -1.70
C TYR A 8 -12.04 1.53 -1.09
N VAL A 9 -10.86 1.75 -0.53
CA VAL A 9 -10.39 3.07 -0.14
C VAL A 9 -9.64 3.65 -1.33
N ASP A 10 -10.11 4.77 -1.87
CA ASP A 10 -9.38 5.46 -2.93
C ASP A 10 -8.12 6.11 -2.36
N LEU A 11 -7.00 5.90 -3.04
CA LEU A 11 -5.71 6.42 -2.64
C LEU A 11 -5.44 7.73 -3.35
N SER A 12 -4.91 8.72 -2.63
CA SER A 12 -4.47 9.97 -3.25
C SER A 12 -3.29 9.77 -4.22
N ARG A 13 -2.56 8.65 -4.08
CA ARG A 13 -1.47 8.22 -4.96
C ARG A 13 -1.55 6.72 -5.17
N HIS A 14 -1.68 6.29 -6.43
CA HIS A 14 -1.74 4.86 -6.79
C HIS A 14 -0.38 4.28 -7.18
N VAL A 15 0.60 5.13 -7.53
CA VAL A 15 1.94 4.72 -7.96
C VAL A 15 3.02 5.37 -7.10
N VAL A 16 3.94 4.55 -6.61
CA VAL A 16 5.13 4.96 -5.87
C VAL A 16 6.34 4.20 -6.40
N SER A 17 7.51 4.83 -6.39
CA SER A 17 8.77 4.17 -6.75
C SER A 17 9.53 3.80 -5.48
N VAL A 18 9.99 2.56 -5.41
CA VAL A 18 10.82 2.04 -4.32
C VAL A 18 11.98 1.30 -4.93
N GLU A 19 13.16 1.44 -4.34
CA GLU A 19 14.36 0.75 -4.81
C GLU A 19 14.24 -0.77 -4.59
N LEU A 20 14.77 -1.53 -5.54
CA LEU A 20 14.71 -2.98 -5.46
C LEU A 20 15.56 -3.49 -4.29
N GLY A 21 15.06 -4.47 -3.54
CA GLY A 21 15.71 -4.98 -2.33
C GLY A 21 15.32 -4.22 -1.07
N HIS A 22 14.58 -3.11 -1.18
CA HIS A 22 14.02 -2.38 -0.05
C HIS A 22 12.58 -2.81 0.26
N ASN A 23 11.96 -2.12 1.22
CA ASN A 23 10.63 -2.40 1.72
C ASN A 23 9.69 -1.22 1.43
N LEU A 24 8.45 -1.53 1.02
CA LEU A 24 7.35 -0.59 1.00
C LEU A 24 6.48 -0.84 2.25
N GLN A 25 6.41 0.15 3.15
CA GLN A 25 5.58 0.07 4.35
C GLN A 25 4.29 0.89 4.16
N PHE A 26 3.16 0.23 4.45
CA PHE A 26 1.86 0.84 4.60
C PHE A 26 1.57 1.09 6.06
N VAL A 27 1.00 2.25 6.34
CA VAL A 27 0.52 2.65 7.66
C VAL A 27 -0.95 3.00 7.52
N ILE A 28 -1.81 2.24 8.19
CA ILE A 28 -3.25 2.48 8.19
C ILE A 28 -3.59 3.09 9.54
N GLN A 29 -4.24 4.25 9.53
CA GLN A 29 -4.64 4.98 10.73
C GLN A 29 -6.15 5.23 10.72
N ALA A 30 -6.78 4.95 11.86
CA ALA A 30 -8.16 5.33 12.12
C ALA A 30 -8.14 6.50 13.11
N TYR A 31 -8.80 7.58 12.73
CA TYR A 31 -8.85 8.81 13.51
C TYR A 31 -10.15 8.87 14.32
N SER A 32 -10.05 9.37 15.55
CA SER A 32 -11.20 9.70 16.38
C SER A 32 -11.89 10.98 15.90
N GLN A 33 -13.06 11.31 16.48
CA GLN A 33 -13.77 12.56 16.20
C GLN A 33 -12.93 13.82 16.48
N SER A 34 -11.99 13.76 17.43
CA SER A 34 -11.07 14.86 17.72
C SER A 34 -9.92 14.98 16.71
N GLY A 35 -9.82 14.07 15.74
CA GLY A 35 -8.72 14.02 14.78
C GLY A 35 -7.44 13.37 15.32
N ALA A 36 -7.43 12.88 16.57
CA ALA A 36 -6.32 12.09 17.09
C ALA A 36 -6.31 10.67 16.49
N ILE A 37 -5.13 10.09 16.28
CA ILE A 37 -4.97 8.69 15.85
C ILE A 37 -5.49 7.79 16.98
N ALA A 38 -6.61 7.12 16.75
CA ALA A 38 -7.22 6.22 17.72
C ALA A 38 -6.68 4.80 17.61
N ARG A 39 -6.40 4.34 16.38
CA ARG A 39 -5.85 3.01 16.09
C ARG A 39 -4.88 3.10 14.91
N GLN A 40 -3.89 2.22 14.88
CA GLN A 40 -2.90 2.14 13.82
C GLN A 40 -2.55 0.68 13.52
N SER A 41 -2.33 0.38 12.25
CA SER A 41 -1.78 -0.89 11.78
C SER A 41 -0.66 -0.64 10.77
N ARG A 42 0.27 -1.59 10.65
CA ARG A 42 1.40 -1.52 9.72
C ARG A 42 1.50 -2.81 8.93
N LEU A 43 1.77 -2.68 7.63
CA LEU A 43 2.03 -3.81 6.76
C LEU A 43 3.23 -3.48 5.87
N THR A 44 4.16 -4.41 5.72
CA THR A 44 5.39 -4.18 4.96
C THR A 44 5.50 -5.22 3.86
N PHE A 45 5.80 -4.77 2.65
CA PHE A 45 6.11 -5.64 1.52
C PHE A 45 7.56 -5.44 1.08
N ARG A 46 8.28 -6.54 0.86
CA ARG A 46 9.56 -6.52 0.14
C ARG A 46 9.28 -6.18 -1.33
N THR A 47 10.08 -5.30 -1.92
CA THR A 47 9.95 -4.98 -3.35
C THR A 47 10.20 -6.21 -4.21
N LYS A 48 9.48 -6.29 -5.33
CA LYS A 48 9.65 -7.34 -6.36
C LYS A 48 9.91 -6.69 -7.72
N TYR A 49 10.59 -7.41 -8.60
CA TYR A 49 10.80 -6.99 -9.99
C TYR A 49 9.47 -6.83 -10.76
N CYS A 50 8.56 -7.77 -10.54
CA CYS A 50 7.24 -7.79 -11.16
C CYS A 50 6.27 -8.54 -10.23
N ASN A 51 5.06 -8.82 -10.74
CA ASN A 51 4.04 -9.63 -10.09
C ASN A 51 3.27 -8.87 -8.99
N ILE A 52 2.43 -9.58 -8.23
CA ILE A 52 1.58 -8.99 -7.19
C ILE A 52 2.08 -9.39 -5.79
N SER A 53 1.93 -8.50 -4.82
CA SER A 53 1.94 -8.82 -3.39
C SER A 53 0.59 -8.48 -2.78
N GLN A 54 0.09 -9.35 -1.92
CA GLN A 54 -1.13 -9.13 -1.16
C GLN A 54 -0.84 -9.37 0.31
N GLY A 55 -1.49 -8.60 1.17
CA GLY A 55 -1.43 -8.80 2.61
C GLY A 55 -2.59 -8.14 3.31
N ILE A 56 -2.96 -8.71 4.46
CA ILE A 56 -4.11 -8.27 5.24
C ILE A 56 -3.60 -7.73 6.56
N CYS A 57 -4.18 -6.63 7.02
CA CYS A 57 -3.97 -6.12 8.36
C CYS A 57 -5.31 -5.80 9.03
N GLU A 58 -5.35 -5.94 10.35
CA GLU A 58 -6.52 -5.60 11.14
C GLU A 58 -6.36 -4.18 11.70
N ILE A 59 -7.45 -3.40 11.69
CA ILE A 59 -7.52 -2.09 12.33
C ILE A 59 -8.83 -1.98 13.10
N GLY A 60 -8.76 -2.29 14.39
CA GLY A 60 -9.98 -2.45 15.16
C GLY A 60 -10.75 -3.69 14.75
N ASP A 61 -12.05 -3.53 14.50
CA ASP A 61 -12.94 -4.62 14.10
C ASP A 61 -13.00 -4.78 12.56
N SER A 62 -12.21 -3.99 11.83
CA SER A 62 -12.12 -4.02 10.37
C SER A 62 -10.88 -4.78 9.91
N LYS A 63 -11.02 -5.53 8.82
CA LYS A 63 -9.91 -6.13 8.06
C LYS A 63 -9.68 -5.34 6.78
N VAL A 64 -8.43 -5.02 6.51
CA VAL A 64 -8.02 -4.27 5.32
C VAL A 64 -7.04 -5.12 4.53
N GLU A 65 -7.38 -5.42 3.28
CA GLU A 65 -6.45 -6.00 2.33
C GLU A 65 -5.70 -4.89 1.58
N ILE A 66 -4.39 -5.08 1.43
CA ILE A 66 -3.55 -4.24 0.59
C ILE A 66 -2.98 -5.11 -0.52
N THR A 67 -3.23 -4.68 -1.76
CA THR A 67 -2.73 -5.31 -2.97
C THR A 67 -1.78 -4.34 -3.67
N VAL A 68 -0.56 -4.82 -3.96
CA VAL A 68 0.49 -4.06 -4.63
C VAL A 68 0.88 -4.78 -5.91
N ALA A 69 0.72 -4.12 -7.06
CA ALA A 69 1.27 -4.57 -8.33
C ALA A 69 2.66 -3.98 -8.52
N TRP A 70 3.65 -4.83 -8.81
CA TRP A 70 5.03 -4.43 -9.03
C TRP A 70 5.36 -4.41 -10.51
N SER A 71 6.06 -3.37 -10.93
CA SER A 71 6.64 -3.25 -12.27
C SER A 71 7.99 -2.57 -12.18
N GLN A 72 8.93 -2.96 -13.03
CA GLN A 72 10.17 -2.21 -13.17
C GLN A 72 9.89 -0.84 -13.79
N LEU A 73 10.44 0.20 -13.17
CA LEU A 73 10.49 1.51 -13.79
C LEU A 73 11.74 1.56 -14.67
N ILE A 74 11.56 1.30 -15.97
CA ILE A 74 12.63 1.38 -16.95
C ILE A 74 12.98 2.86 -17.14
N LYS A 75 14.20 3.25 -16.74
CA LYS A 75 14.73 4.61 -16.95
C LYS A 75 15.55 4.69 -18.24
N ASN A 76 16.11 3.57 -18.69
CA ASN A 76 16.87 3.47 -19.94
C ASN A 76 16.50 2.19 -20.71
N LYS A 77 16.43 2.28 -22.04
CA LYS A 77 16.21 1.14 -22.95
C LYS A 77 17.18 -0.03 -22.73
N MET A 78 18.38 0.24 -22.22
CA MET A 78 19.38 -0.78 -21.87
C MET A 78 18.97 -1.66 -20.68
N GLU A 79 18.01 -1.24 -19.85
CA GLU A 79 17.53 -1.99 -18.68
C GLU A 79 16.49 -3.07 -19.04
N ILE A 80 16.18 -3.25 -20.33
CA ILE A 80 15.21 -4.23 -20.84
C ILE A 80 15.84 -5.63 -21.06
N LEU A 81 17.15 -5.77 -20.84
CA LEU A 81 17.92 -6.98 -21.16
C LEU A 81 17.72 -8.13 -20.17
#